data_AF-A0A6L7AE93-F1
#
_entry.id   AF-A0A6L7AE93-F1
#
_cell.length_a   1.000
_cell.length_b   1.000
_cell.length_c   1.000
_cell.angle_alpha   90.00
_cell.angle_beta   90.00
_cell.angle_gamma   90.00
#
_symmetry.space_group_name_H-M   'P 1'
#
loop_
_entity.id
_entity.type
_entity.pdbx_description
1 polymer ?
#
loop_
_entity_poly.entity_id
_entity_poly.type
_entity_poly.pdbx_seq_one_letter_code
_entity_poly.pdbx_strand_id
1 'polypeptide(L)' 'MEDDDQFIGVVELMYIDMLHRHTEIQIIIHPDHQGLGFAQAAIRAGVEYAFQVLNMHKVYLYVDVEKALSTN' A
#
# COMPACT_ATOMS: atom_id res chain seq x y z
N MET A 1 2.23 6.37 8.22
CA MET A 1 1.47 7.53 7.69
C MET A 1 0.96 8.29 8.89
N GLU A 2 1.11 9.59 8.87
CA GLU A 2 0.73 10.46 9.99
C GLU A 2 -0.06 11.65 9.44
N ASP A 3 -1.09 12.07 10.19
CA ASP A 3 -1.89 13.27 9.96
C ASP A 3 -2.07 13.95 11.33
N ASP A 4 -1.69 15.23 11.46
CA ASP A 4 -1.66 15.96 12.75
C ASP A 4 -1.05 15.16 13.92
N ASP A 5 0.14 14.59 13.72
CA ASP A 5 0.87 13.73 14.68
C ASP A 5 0.11 12.45 15.11
N GLN A 6 -1.01 12.13 14.47
CA GLN A 6 -1.74 10.89 14.70
C GLN A 6 -1.33 9.82 13.70
N PHE A 7 -1.01 8.62 14.20
CA PHE A 7 -0.81 7.47 13.35
C PHE A 7 -2.11 7.08 12.66
N ILE A 8 -2.16 7.21 11.33
CA ILE A 8 -3.36 6.91 10.53
C ILE A 8 -3.25 5.60 9.75
N GLY A 9 -2.06 4.98 9.70
CA GLY A 9 -1.86 3.71 8.99
C GLY A 9 -0.44 3.48 8.50
N VAL A 10 -0.26 2.37 7.77
CA VAL A 10 1.02 1.93 7.22
C VAL A 10 0.87 1.40 5.80
N VAL A 11 1.88 1.65 4.97
CA VAL A 11 2.11 0.98 3.69
C VAL A 11 3.48 0.34 3.73
N GLU A 12 3.56 -0.92 3.34
CA GLU A 12 4.78 -1.73 3.42
C GLU A 12 5.05 -2.42 2.09
N LEU A 13 6.33 -2.54 1.73
CA LEU A 13 6.79 -3.38 0.64
C LEU A 13 7.44 -4.63 1.24
N MET A 14 6.86 -5.78 0.94
CA MET A 14 7.20 -7.08 1.52
C MET A 14 7.59 -8.07 0.43
N TYR A 15 8.30 -9.13 0.82
CA TYR A 15 8.73 -10.20 -0.11
C TYR A 15 9.48 -9.67 -1.34
N ILE A 16 10.42 -8.73 -1.11
CA ILE A 16 11.22 -8.12 -2.18
C ILE A 16 12.19 -9.18 -2.75
N ASP A 17 11.93 -9.63 -3.97
CA ASP A 17 12.86 -10.42 -4.77
C ASP A 17 13.60 -9.49 -5.74
N MET A 18 14.88 -9.26 -5.49
CA MET A 18 15.72 -8.41 -6.34
C MET A 18 16.17 -9.10 -7.64
N LEU A 19 16.13 -10.44 -7.71
CA LEU A 19 16.50 -11.21 -8.90
C LEU A 19 15.40 -11.14 -9.97
N HIS A 20 14.16 -11.45 -9.58
CA HIS A 20 13.00 -11.38 -10.48
C HIS A 20 12.31 -10.01 -10.45
N ARG A 21 12.74 -9.13 -9.54
CA ARG A 21 12.22 -7.77 -9.34
C ARG A 21 10.72 -7.78 -9.07
N HIS A 22 10.28 -8.54 -8.08
CA HIS A 22 8.89 -8.46 -7.61
C HIS A 22 8.82 -8.12 -6.12
N THR A 23 7.70 -7.54 -5.73
CA THR A 23 7.39 -7.24 -4.33
C THR A 23 5.88 -7.29 -4.11
N GLU A 24 5.48 -7.66 -2.91
CA GLU A 24 4.14 -7.44 -2.42
C GLU A 24 4.03 -6.05 -1.81
N ILE A 25 2.90 -5.37 -1.99
CA ILE A 25 2.55 -4.14 -1.28
C ILE A 25 1.38 -4.41 -0.34
N GLN A 26 1.50 -3.98 0.90
CA GLN A 26 0.42 -4.08 1.89
C GLN A 26 0.03 -2.69 2.37
N ILE A 27 -1.24 -2.53 2.71
CA ILE A 27 -1.78 -1.29 3.25
C ILE A 27 -2.75 -1.57 4.38
N ILE A 28 -2.61 -0.81 5.46
CA ILE A 28 -3.53 -0.79 6.58
C ILE A 28 -3.82 0.68 6.91
N ILE A 29 -5.10 1.05 6.92
CA ILE A 29 -5.56 2.38 7.33
C ILE A 29 -6.42 2.22 8.59
N HIS A 30 -6.20 3.09 9.57
CA HIS A 30 -7.01 3.16 10.77
C HIS A 30 -8.48 3.35 10.39
N PRO A 31 -9.44 2.59 10.96
CA PRO A 31 -10.85 2.65 10.58
C PRO A 31 -11.43 4.06 10.54
N ASP A 32 -11.08 4.89 11.53
CA ASP A 32 -11.55 6.29 11.65
C ASP A 32 -11.06 7.23 10.55
N HIS A 33 -10.07 6.80 9.75
CA HIS A 33 -9.46 7.58 8.67
C HIS A 33 -9.73 6.97 7.28
N GLN A 34 -10.67 6.04 7.18
CA GLN A 34 -11.11 5.47 5.89
C GLN A 34 -12.01 6.45 5.12
N GLY A 35 -12.07 6.31 3.79
CA GLY A 35 -12.87 7.18 2.92
C GLY A 35 -12.29 8.58 2.65
N LEU A 36 -11.14 8.93 3.26
CA LEU A 36 -10.49 10.25 3.11
C LEU A 36 -9.39 10.29 2.03
N GLY A 37 -9.22 9.21 1.25
CA GLY A 37 -8.22 9.15 0.17
C GLY A 37 -6.78 8.83 0.62
N PHE A 38 -6.51 8.73 1.93
CA PHE A 38 -5.19 8.36 2.45
C PHE A 38 -4.66 7.04 1.88
N ALA A 39 -5.54 6.06 1.70
CA ALA A 39 -5.17 4.78 1.10
C ALA A 39 -4.59 4.94 -0.32
N GLN A 40 -5.23 5.75 -1.16
CA GLN A 40 -4.78 5.99 -2.53
C GLN A 40 -3.47 6.77 -2.58
N ALA A 41 -3.32 7.79 -1.73
CA ALA A 41 -2.08 8.57 -1.66
C ALA A 41 -0.90 7.67 -1.25
N ALA A 42 -1.10 6.82 -0.26
CA ALA A 42 -0.05 5.95 0.25
C ALA A 42 0.30 4.80 -0.70
N ILE A 43 -0.69 4.17 -1.33
CA ILE A 43 -0.44 3.18 -2.39
C ILE A 43 0.34 3.82 -3.53
N ARG A 44 -0.03 5.04 -3.96
CA ARG A 44 0.71 5.73 -5.02
C ARG A 44 2.18 5.92 -4.65
N ALA A 45 2.45 6.43 -3.45
CA ALA A 45 3.82 6.63 -2.97
C ALA A 45 4.62 5.32 -2.91
N GLY A 46 4.02 4.25 -2.38
CA GLY A 46 4.66 2.93 -2.30
C GLY A 46 4.93 2.32 -3.68
N VAL A 47 3.99 2.44 -4.61
CA VAL A 47 4.12 1.97 -6.00
C VAL A 47 5.19 2.78 -6.75
N GLU A 48 5.19 4.11 -6.63
CA GLU A 48 6.21 4.97 -7.23
C GLU A 48 7.60 4.61 -6.72
N TYR A 49 7.76 4.42 -5.41
CA TYR A 49 9.03 3.99 -4.83
C TYR A 49 9.47 2.61 -5.34
N ALA A 50 8.57 1.62 -5.37
CA ALA A 50 8.87 0.28 -5.86
C ALA A 50 9.36 0.29 -7.31
N PHE A 51 8.72 1.05 -8.20
CA PHE A 51 9.10 1.10 -9.61
C PHE A 51 10.29 2.03 -9.90
N GLN A 52 10.34 3.21 -9.30
CA GLN A 52 11.32 4.24 -9.67
C GLN A 52 12.62 4.13 -8.87
N VAL A 53 12.55 3.68 -7.62
CA VAL A 53 13.73 3.59 -6.74
C VAL A 53 14.25 2.17 -6.68
N LEU A 54 13.38 1.19 -6.38
CA LEU A 54 13.80 -0.20 -6.29
C LEU A 54 13.89 -0.90 -7.66
N ASN A 55 13.39 -0.26 -8.72
CA ASN A 55 13.35 -0.81 -10.07
C ASN A 55 12.61 -2.16 -10.14
N MET A 56 11.51 -2.32 -9.39
CA MET A 56 10.69 -3.52 -9.45
C MET A 56 10.06 -3.70 -10.84
N HIS A 57 9.93 -4.93 -11.30
CA HIS A 57 9.18 -5.29 -12.49
C HIS A 57 7.69 -5.51 -12.20
N LYS A 58 7.36 -6.01 -11.01
CA LYS A 58 5.99 -6.35 -10.62
C LYS A 58 5.73 -5.97 -9.16
N VAL A 59 4.60 -5.31 -8.93
CA VAL A 59 4.06 -5.04 -7.60
C VAL A 59 2.66 -5.66 -7.53
N TYR A 60 2.34 -6.37 -6.46
CA TYR A 60 1.03 -7.02 -6.28
C TYR A 60 0.57 -6.95 -4.83
N LEU A 61 -0.72 -7.18 -4.59
CA LEU A 61 -1.30 -7.32 -3.26
C LEU A 61 -2.40 -8.38 -3.29
N TYR A 62 -2.65 -9.01 -2.15
CA TYR A 62 -3.79 -9.90 -1.98
C TYR A 62 -4.89 -9.18 -1.19
N VAL A 63 -6.12 -9.29 -1.67
CA VAL A 63 -7.31 -8.80 -0.96
C VAL A 63 -8.28 -9.96 -0.76
N ASP A 64 -8.83 -10.05 0.44
CA ASP A 64 -9.89 -11.01 0.72
C ASP A 64 -11.18 -10.57 0.02
N VAL A 65 -11.78 -11.45 -0.77
CA VAL A 65 -12.96 -11.15 -1.61
C VAL A 65 -14.16 -10.77 -0.74
N GLU A 66 -14.25 -11.28 0.49
CA GLU A 66 -15.31 -10.91 1.43
C GLU A 66 -15.20 -9.46 1.91
N LYS A 67 -14.00 -8.87 1.92
CA LYS A 67 -13.76 -7.46 2.28
C LYS A 67 -13.84 -6.51 1.10
N ALA A 68 -13.84 -7.02 -0.13
CA ALA A 68 -13.84 -6.20 -1.35
C ALA A 68 -15.18 -5.48 -1.60
N LEU A 69 -16.25 -5.85 -0.89
CA LEU A 69 -17.60 -5.31 -1.10
C LEU A 69 -17.93 -4.03 -0.29
N SER A 70 -17.04 -3.54 0.58
CA SER A 70 -17.32 -2.36 1.42
C SER A 70 -16.64 -1.06 0.98
N THR A 71 -16.25 -0.92 -0.30
CA THR A 71 -15.73 0.36 -0.81
C THR A 71 -16.35 0.68 -2.17
N ASN A 72 -17.49 1.35 -2.13
CA ASN A 72 -17.98 2.22 -3.19
C ASN A 72 -18.51 3.51 -2.55
#